data_AF-A0A973YDG0-F1
#
_entry.id   AF-A0A973YDG0-F1
#
_cell.length_a   1.000
_cell.length_b   1.000
_cell.length_c   1.000
_cell.angle_alpha   90.00
_cell.angle_beta   90.00
_cell.angle_gamma   90.00
#
_symmetry.space_group_name_H-M   'P 1'
#
loop_
_entity.id
_entity.type
_entity.pdbx_description
1 polymer ?
#
loop_
_entity_poly.entity_id
_entity_poly.type
_entity_poly.pdbx_seq_one_letter_code
_entity_poly.pdbx_strand_id
1 'polypeptide(L)'
;TQRLCCRLGCRLFPNGTSRSFYEVTLNGTAFLTFHVPNATWERRWPGQHQVATFAVTELMKYPITTQDLQYFLNTTCVSILQAKSARTGKLSSRSRTPLVLGLILGTLSLLGMAMGIFLCTGGSC
;
A
#
# COMPACT_ATOMS: atom_id res chain seq x y z
N THR A 1 9.13 -24.39 12.03
CA THR A 1 9.19 -23.05 12.66
C THR A 1 7.90 -22.31 12.39
N GLN A 2 7.28 -21.66 13.39
CA GLN A 2 6.10 -20.83 13.16
C GLN A 2 6.52 -19.42 12.70
N ARG A 3 5.75 -18.80 11.80
CA ARG A 3 6.01 -17.44 11.29
C ARG A 3 4.84 -16.52 11.59
N LEU A 4 5.08 -15.53 12.45
CA LEU A 4 4.15 -14.45 12.73
C LEU A 4 4.50 -13.25 11.84
N CYS A 5 3.51 -12.72 11.12
CA CYS A 5 3.67 -11.49 10.34
C CYS A 5 2.63 -10.46 10.78
N CYS A 6 3.06 -9.21 10.93
CA CYS A 6 2.24 -8.10 11.34
C CYS A 6 2.21 -7.04 10.23
N ARG A 7 1.02 -6.57 9.88
CA ARG A 7 0.82 -5.51 8.90
C ARG A 7 -0.11 -4.46 9.49
N LEU A 8 0.41 -3.26 9.72
CA LEU A 8 -0.36 -2.16 10.27
C LEU A 8 -0.14 -0.88 9.48
N GLY A 9 -1.12 0.01 9.50
CA GLY A 9 -1.03 1.32 8.86
C GLY A 9 -2.38 1.91 8.56
N CYS A 10 -2.38 2.92 7.70
CA CYS A 10 -3.57 3.61 7.25
C CYS A 10 -3.47 3.95 5.76
N ARG A 11 -4.62 4.12 5.13
CA ARG A 11 -4.78 4.50 3.73
C ARG A 11 -5.59 5.78 3.67
N LEU A 12 -5.11 6.76 2.91
CA LEU A 12 -5.87 7.95 2.56
C LEU A 12 -6.60 7.72 1.23
N PHE A 13 -7.85 8.14 1.16
CA PHE A 13 -8.65 8.12 -0.06
C PHE A 13 -8.80 9.54 -0.64
N PRO A 14 -9.04 9.67 -1.97
CA PRO A 14 -9.17 10.99 -2.60
C PRO A 14 -10.33 11.84 -2.07
N ASN A 15 -11.36 11.22 -1.52
CA ASN A 15 -12.50 11.88 -0.87
C ASN A 15 -12.18 12.43 0.53
N GLY A 16 -10.91 12.36 0.96
CA GLY A 16 -10.45 12.83 2.27
C GLY A 16 -10.67 11.84 3.41
N THR A 17 -11.37 10.72 3.18
CA THR A 17 -11.52 9.70 4.22
C THR A 17 -10.25 8.87 4.37
N SER A 18 -10.10 8.23 5.53
CA SER A 18 -9.00 7.33 5.81
C SER A 18 -9.51 5.97 6.28
N ARG A 19 -8.73 4.92 6.03
CA ARG A 19 -8.97 3.59 6.58
C ARG A 19 -7.70 3.07 7.21
N SER A 20 -7.77 2.78 8.49
CA SER A 20 -6.67 2.19 9.25
C SER A 20 -6.88 0.70 9.44
N PHE A 21 -5.78 -0.03 9.59
CA PHE A 21 -5.78 -1.48 9.73
C PHE A 21 -4.59 -1.95 10.57
N TYR A 22 -4.79 -3.05 11.28
CA TYR A 22 -3.71 -3.88 11.82
C TYR A 22 -4.16 -5.33 11.72
N GLU A 23 -3.44 -6.10 10.92
CA GLU A 23 -3.68 -7.50 10.63
C GLU A 23 -2.45 -8.32 11.03
N VAL A 24 -2.69 -9.46 11.67
CA VAL A 24 -1.66 -10.41 12.07
C VAL A 24 -1.96 -11.74 11.42
N THR A 25 -0.96 -12.35 10.81
CA THR A 25 -1.06 -13.69 10.23
C THR A 25 -0.10 -14.65 10.90
N LEU A 26 -0.54 -15.89 11.11
CA LEU A 26 0.30 -16.99 11.58
C LEU A 26 0.42 -18.02 10.47
N ASN A 27 1.65 -18.33 10.06
CA ASN A 27 1.93 -19.25 8.95
C ASN A 27 1.15 -18.89 7.67
N GLY A 28 1.06 -17.59 7.37
CA GLY A 28 0.40 -17.06 6.17
C GLY A 28 -1.12 -16.97 6.23
N THR A 29 -1.74 -17.38 7.33
CA THR A 29 -3.20 -17.43 7.47
C THR A 29 -3.67 -16.43 8.54
N ALA A 30 -4.86 -15.85 8.36
CA ALA A 30 -5.36 -14.75 9.19
C ALA A 30 -5.53 -15.18 10.65
N PHE A 31 -4.78 -14.55 11.55
CA PHE A 31 -4.72 -14.91 12.97
C PHE A 31 -5.53 -13.93 13.83
N LEU A 32 -5.13 -12.65 13.84
CA LEU A 32 -5.78 -11.58 14.60
C LEU A 32 -5.97 -10.34 13.73
N THR A 33 -6.95 -9.51 14.08
CA THR A 33 -7.08 -8.15 13.54
C THR A 33 -7.45 -7.18 14.64
N PHE A 34 -7.01 -5.93 14.52
CA PHE A 34 -7.39 -4.87 15.44
C PHE A 34 -8.55 -4.07 14.86
N HIS A 35 -9.67 -4.06 15.58
CA HIS A 35 -10.81 -3.22 15.28
C HIS A 35 -10.55 -1.81 15.83
N VAL A 36 -10.00 -0.96 14.97
CA VAL A 36 -9.56 0.41 15.31
C VAL A 36 -10.65 1.24 15.99
N PRO A 37 -11.93 1.27 15.55
CA PRO A 37 -12.95 2.11 16.19
C PRO A 37 -13.24 1.78 17.65
N ASN A 38 -13.13 0.50 18.03
CA ASN A 38 -13.42 0.07 19.41
C ASN A 38 -12.16 -0.19 20.24
N ALA A 39 -10.98 0.03 19.65
CA ALA A 39 -9.69 -0.33 20.23
C ALA A 39 -9.62 -1.79 20.72
N THR A 40 -10.17 -2.74 19.95
CA THR A 40 -10.27 -4.14 20.37
C THR A 40 -9.58 -5.10 19.41
N TRP A 41 -9.02 -6.18 19.94
CA TRP A 41 -8.49 -7.28 19.13
C TRP A 41 -9.57 -8.34 18.84
N GLU A 42 -9.64 -8.78 17.59
CA GLU A 42 -10.57 -9.78 17.10
C GLU A 42 -9.83 -10.98 16.50
N ARG A 43 -10.39 -12.16 16.69
CA ARG A 43 -9.86 -13.41 16.13
C ARG A 43 -10.38 -13.59 14.71
N ARG A 44 -9.49 -13.97 13.78
CA ARG A 44 -9.84 -14.18 12.36
C ARG A 44 -9.66 -15.62 11.89
N TRP A 45 -9.02 -16.47 12.69
CA TRP A 45 -8.73 -17.85 12.33
C TRP A 45 -9.99 -18.73 12.37
N PRO A 46 -10.19 -19.66 11.41
CA PRO A 46 -11.37 -20.53 11.35
C PRO A 46 -11.37 -21.67 12.40
N GLY A 47 -10.81 -21.45 13.59
CA GLY A 47 -10.73 -22.48 14.63
C GLY A 47 -10.45 -21.91 16.02
N GLN A 48 -10.88 -22.63 17.05
CA GLN A 48 -10.65 -22.31 18.46
C GLN A 48 -9.18 -22.57 18.86
N HIS A 49 -8.23 -21.91 18.20
CA HIS A 49 -6.84 -22.00 18.60
C HIS A 49 -6.67 -21.32 19.96
N GLN A 50 -6.34 -22.10 21.00
CA GLN A 50 -6.11 -21.59 22.36
C GLN A 50 -5.08 -20.45 22.38
N VAL A 51 -4.09 -20.50 21.46
CA VAL A 51 -3.08 -19.46 21.26
C VAL A 51 -3.70 -18.13 20.83
N ALA A 52 -4.71 -18.12 19.96
CA ALA A 52 -5.40 -16.89 19.55
C ALA A 52 -6.20 -16.29 20.70
N THR A 53 -6.87 -17.14 21.48
CA THR A 53 -7.59 -16.72 22.69
C THR A 53 -6.63 -16.13 23.72
N PHE A 54 -5.54 -16.84 24.03
CA PHE A 54 -4.50 -16.37 24.94
C PHE A 54 -3.91 -15.03 24.48
N ALA A 55 -3.57 -14.90 23.19
CA ALA A 55 -3.01 -13.66 22.64
C ALA A 55 -4.00 -12.49 22.78
N VAL A 56 -5.29 -12.68 22.49
CA VAL A 56 -6.29 -11.62 22.68
C VAL A 56 -6.42 -11.24 24.15
N THR A 57 -6.45 -12.23 25.07
CA THR A 57 -6.50 -11.95 26.51
C THR A 57 -5.32 -11.09 26.97
N GLU A 58 -4.10 -11.44 26.56
CA GLU A 58 -2.90 -10.66 26.93
C GLU A 58 -2.87 -9.28 26.27
N LEU A 59 -3.26 -9.18 25.00
CA LEU A 59 -3.29 -7.89 24.27
C LEU A 59 -4.37 -6.93 24.81
N MET A 60 -5.44 -7.45 25.40
CA MET A 60 -6.53 -6.67 25.97
C MET A 60 -6.35 -6.37 27.46
N LYS A 61 -5.27 -6.85 28.09
CA LYS A 61 -5.02 -6.70 29.54
C LYS A 61 -4.85 -5.26 29.99
N TYR A 62 -4.31 -4.41 29.12
CA TYR A 62 -4.02 -3.01 29.43
C TYR A 62 -4.72 -2.08 28.41
N PRO A 63 -5.85 -1.44 28.79
CA PRO A 63 -6.60 -0.56 27.91
C PRO A 63 -5.78 0.59 27.32
N ILE A 64 -4.79 1.09 28.08
CA ILE A 64 -3.90 2.16 27.61
C ILE A 64 -3.16 1.77 26.33
N THR A 65 -2.68 0.53 26.23
CA THR A 65 -1.94 0.06 25.04
C THR A 65 -2.84 -0.01 23.81
N THR A 66 -4.08 -0.48 23.96
CA THR A 66 -5.04 -0.52 22.85
C THR A 66 -5.51 0.87 22.45
N GLN A 67 -5.68 1.78 23.41
CA GLN A 67 -6.02 3.18 23.15
C GLN A 67 -4.90 3.93 22.44
N ASP A 68 -3.64 3.76 22.87
CA ASP A 68 -2.48 4.33 22.20
C ASP A 68 -2.34 3.82 20.77
N LEU A 69 -2.59 2.53 20.55
CA LEU A 69 -2.59 1.92 19.23
C LEU A 69 -3.72 2.47 18.35
N GLN A 70 -4.92 2.65 18.90
CA GLN A 70 -6.04 3.30 18.22
C GLN A 70 -5.68 4.75 17.84
N TYR A 71 -5.13 5.52 18.77
CA TYR A 71 -4.72 6.91 18.53
C TYR A 71 -3.65 6.99 17.44
N PHE A 72 -2.64 6.12 17.50
CA PHE A 72 -1.61 6.04 16.47
C PHE A 72 -2.21 5.77 15.08
N LEU A 73 -3.09 4.79 14.98
CA LEU A 73 -3.68 4.37 13.69
C LEU A 73 -4.69 5.40 13.15
N ASN A 74 -5.50 6.01 14.00
CA ASN A 74 -6.56 6.92 13.59
C ASN A 74 -6.06 8.36 13.38
N THR A 75 -5.05 8.78 14.14
CA THR A 75 -4.55 10.15 14.14
C THR A 75 -3.15 10.22 13.56
N THR A 76 -2.16 9.64 14.24
CA THR A 76 -0.74 9.84 13.90
C THR A 76 -0.40 9.36 12.50
N CYS A 77 -0.81 8.15 12.14
CA CYS A 77 -0.59 7.59 10.82
C CYS A 77 -1.21 8.46 9.72
N VAL A 78 -2.46 8.89 9.93
CA VAL A 78 -3.22 9.70 8.97
C VAL A 78 -2.53 11.05 8.77
N SER A 79 -2.15 11.73 9.85
CA SER A 79 -1.43 13.00 9.80
C SER A 79 -0.08 12.89 9.10
N ILE A 80 0.69 11.83 9.36
CA ILE A 80 1.97 11.58 8.67
C ILE A 80 1.75 11.39 7.18
N LEU A 81 0.76 10.59 6.79
CA LEU A 81 0.43 10.34 5.39
C LEU A 81 -0.07 11.60 4.70
N GLN A 82 -0.88 12.44 5.36
CA GLN A 82 -1.37 13.70 4.82
C GLN A 82 -0.23 14.70 4.60
N ALA A 83 0.67 14.83 5.58
CA ALA A 83 1.84 15.71 5.47
C ALA A 83 2.78 15.25 4.34
N LYS A 84 3.02 13.94 4.22
CA LYS A 84 3.80 13.39 3.11
C LYS A 84 3.08 13.54 1.78
N SER A 85 1.78 13.27 1.68
CA SER A 85 1.03 13.40 0.43
C SER A 85 0.91 14.85 -0.04
N ALA A 86 0.83 15.83 0.87
CA ALA A 86 0.89 17.24 0.50
C ALA A 86 2.28 17.61 -0.06
N ARG A 87 3.35 17.16 0.59
CA ARG A 87 4.73 17.37 0.13
C ARG A 87 5.02 16.64 -1.18
N THR A 88 4.56 15.41 -1.31
CA THR A 88 4.72 14.58 -2.50
C THR A 88 3.76 15.02 -3.60
N GLY A 89 2.56 15.52 -3.34
CA GLY A 89 1.68 16.12 -4.35
C GLY A 89 2.31 17.36 -4.99
N LYS A 90 3.11 18.12 -4.21
CA LYS A 90 3.95 19.22 -4.72
C LYS A 90 5.12 18.73 -5.59
N LEU A 91 5.60 17.50 -5.41
CA LEU A 91 6.75 16.91 -6.13
C LEU A 91 6.38 15.86 -7.20
N SER A 92 5.20 15.27 -7.09
CA SER A 92 4.66 14.13 -7.82
C SER A 92 3.36 14.56 -8.49
N SER A 93 3.43 15.66 -9.24
CA SER A 93 2.65 15.72 -10.46
C SER A 93 3.09 14.51 -11.28
N ARG A 94 2.25 13.46 -11.28
CA ARG A 94 2.55 12.15 -11.86
C ARG A 94 3.06 12.36 -13.28
N SER A 95 4.39 12.32 -13.46
CA SER A 95 4.95 12.68 -14.74
C SER A 95 4.61 11.56 -15.71
N ARG A 96 3.78 11.86 -16.70
CA ARG A 96 3.58 11.01 -17.88
C ARG A 96 4.79 11.05 -18.82
N THR A 97 5.83 11.79 -18.44
CA THR A 97 7.05 11.99 -19.20
C THR A 97 7.75 10.69 -19.61
N PRO A 98 7.90 9.62 -18.80
CA PRO A 98 8.63 8.43 -19.27
C PRO A 98 7.86 7.67 -20.36
N LEU A 99 6.53 7.63 -20.29
CA LEU A 99 5.69 6.92 -21.26
C LEU A 99 5.58 7.68 -22.59
N VAL A 100 5.42 9.01 -22.51
CA VAL A 100 5.41 9.88 -23.69
C VAL A 100 6.77 9.91 -24.38
N LEU A 101 7.86 9.98 -23.61
CA LEU A 101 9.22 9.96 -24.17
C LEU A 101 9.51 8.64 -24.87
N GLY A 102 9.11 7.50 -24.27
CA GLY A 102 9.24 6.18 -24.91
C GLY A 102 8.46 6.07 -26.22
N LEU A 103 7.24 6.60 -26.28
CA LEU A 103 6.43 6.65 -27.50
C LEU A 103 7.10 7.49 -28.61
N ILE A 104 7.60 8.68 -28.26
CA ILE A 104 8.26 9.58 -29.22
C ILE A 104 9.55 8.96 -29.77
N LEU A 105 10.40 8.41 -28.89
CA LEU A 105 11.64 7.75 -29.31
C LEU A 105 11.36 6.51 -30.18
N GLY A 106 10.33 5.73 -29.84
CA GLY A 106 9.90 4.58 -30.61
C GLY A 106 9.41 4.95 -32.01
N THR A 107 8.55 5.96 -32.15
CA THR A 107 8.04 6.39 -33.45
C THR A 107 9.14 6.97 -34.34
N LEU A 108 10.03 7.80 -33.79
CA LEU A 108 11.21 8.32 -34.50
C LEU A 108 12.11 7.20 -35.02
N SER A 109 12.33 6.16 -34.22
CA SER A 109 13.16 5.02 -34.62
C SER A 109 12.53 4.24 -35.77
N LEU A 110 11.22 4.01 -35.72
CA LEU A 110 10.48 3.34 -36.81
C LEU A 110 10.49 4.16 -38.11
N LEU A 111 10.28 5.48 -38.01
CA LEU A 111 10.36 6.38 -39.16
C LEU A 111 11.77 6.40 -39.77
N GLY A 112 12.81 6.48 -38.94
CA GLY A 112 14.20 6.44 -39.39
C GLY A 112 14.55 5.12 -40.09
N MET A 113 14.11 3.99 -39.53
CA MET A 113 14.25 2.67 -40.16
C MET A 113 13.55 2.61 -41.52
N ALA A 114 12.30 3.08 -41.62
CA ALA A 114 11.54 3.09 -42.87
C ALA A 114 12.19 3.97 -43.95
N MET A 115 12.64 5.18 -43.58
CA MET A 115 13.36 6.06 -44.51
C MET A 115 14.70 5.46 -44.96
N GLY A 116 15.44 4.82 -44.05
CA GLY A 116 16.68 4.13 -44.38
C GLY A 116 16.47 2.98 -45.37
N ILE A 117 15.42 2.17 -45.16
CA ILE A 117 15.03 1.12 -46.10
C ILE A 117 14.70 1.74 -47.47
N PHE A 118 13.85 2.76 -47.52
CA PHE A 118 13.42 3.40 -48.76
C PHE A 118 14.61 3.97 -49.57
N LEU A 119 15.57 4.60 -48.89
CA LEU A 119 16.78 5.13 -49.53
C LEU A 119 17.73 4.00 -50.01
N CYS A 120 17.93 2.96 -49.20
CA CYS A 120 18.81 1.84 -49.54
C CYS A 120 18.24 0.93 -50.64
N THR A 121 16.93 0.79 -50.76
CA THR A 121 16.27 -0.01 -51.81
C THR A 121 16.00 0.78 -53.09
N GLY A 122 16.41 2.04 -53.16
CA GLY A 122 16.26 2.87 -54.35
C GLY A 122 14.83 3.35 -54.56
N GLY A 123 14.55 4.58 -54.11
CA GLY A 123 13.42 5.35 -54.62
C GLY A 123 13.67 5.72 -56.09
N SER A 124 13.47 4.77 -57.01
CA SER A 124 13.18 5.09 -58.40
C SER A 124 11.71 5.49 -58.48
N CYS A 125 11.45 6.68 -59.03
CA CYS A 125 10.20 6.91 -59.75
C CYS A 125 10.08 5.91 -60.92
#